data_AF-A0A7G5MYE3-F1
#
_entry.id   AF-A0A7G5MYE3-F1
#
_cell.length_a   1.000
_cell.length_b   1.000
_cell.length_c   1.000
_cell.angle_alpha   90.00
_cell.angle_beta   90.00
_cell.angle_gamma   90.00
#
_symmetry.space_group_name_H-M   'P 1'
#
loop_
_entity.id
_entity.type
_entity.pdbx_description
1 polymer ?
#
loop_
_entity_poly.entity_id
_entity_poly.type
_entity_poly.pdbx_seq_one_letter_code
_entity_poly.pdbx_strand_id
1 'polypeptide(L)' 'MRERTLKLVVTFGTTTRAMAMEKMCREQGLPGRLIPLPRAVSAGCGLSWCTEVQEKERTEKMMQEREILYEGIYEVLV' A
#
# COMPACT_ATOMS: atom_id res chain seq x y z
N MET A 1 -24.63 7.60 -7.08
CA MET A 1 -23.51 7.19 -7.97
C MET A 1 -22.26 7.13 -7.11
N ARG A 2 -21.58 5.99 -7.01
CA ARG A 2 -20.27 5.92 -6.34
C ARG A 2 -19.22 6.35 -7.34
N GLU A 3 -18.57 7.48 -7.09
CA GLU A 3 -17.38 7.89 -7.82
C GLU A 3 -16.30 6.83 -7.60
N ARG A 4 -15.92 6.13 -8.68
CA ARG A 4 -14.86 5.13 -8.62
C ARG A 4 -13.54 5.87 -8.66
N THR A 5 -12.87 6.01 -7.53
CA THR A 5 -11.56 6.66 -7.48
C THR A 5 -10.49 5.58 -7.58
N LEU A 6 -9.56 5.74 -8.52
CA LEU A 6 -8.36 4.93 -8.61
C LEU A 6 -7.49 5.16 -7.37
N LYS A 7 -7.22 4.09 -6.64
CA LYS A 7 -6.32 4.08 -5.49
C LYS A 7 -5.22 3.06 -5.69
N LEU A 8 -4.08 3.34 -5.10
CA LEU A 8 -2.94 2.46 -5.12
C LEU A 8 -2.96 1.61 -3.86
N VAL A 9 -2.82 0.30 -4.05
CA VAL A 9 -2.84 -0.69 -2.99
C VAL A 9 -1.58 -1.54 -3.10
N VAL A 10 -0.78 -1.52 -2.04
CA VAL A 10 0.44 -2.32 -1.92
C VAL A 10 0.14 -3.55 -1.09
N THR A 11 0.56 -4.70 -1.58
CA THR A 11 0.43 -5.98 -0.88
C THR A 11 1.72 -6.42 -0.23
N PHE A 12 1.59 -7.18 0.84
CA PHE A 12 2.72 -7.70 1.59
C PHE A 12 2.54 -9.18 1.89
N GLY A 13 3.63 -9.94 1.84
CA GLY A 13 3.61 -11.36 2.21
C GLY A 13 3.49 -11.59 3.72
N THR A 14 3.82 -10.60 4.55
CA THR A 14 3.76 -10.71 6.02
C THR A 14 3.17 -9.46 6.66
N THR A 15 2.52 -9.63 7.82
CA THR A 15 1.96 -8.53 8.60
C THR A 15 3.03 -7.56 9.10
N THR A 16 4.22 -8.06 9.45
CA THR A 16 5.38 -7.26 9.85
C THR A 16 5.78 -6.23 8.80
N ARG A 17 5.78 -6.63 7.52
CA ARG A 17 6.11 -5.73 6.39
C ARG A 17 5.04 -4.66 6.20
N ALA A 18 3.77 -5.04 6.32
CA ALA A 18 2.68 -4.09 6.26
C ALA A 18 2.77 -3.03 7.37
N MET A 19 3.05 -3.44 8.60
CA MET A 19 3.25 -2.53 9.74
C MET A 19 4.50 -1.66 9.58
N ALA A 20 5.59 -2.21 9.03
CA ALA A 20 6.79 -1.43 8.71
C ALA A 20 6.49 -0.32 7.71
N MET A 21 5.69 -0.62 6.68
CA MET A 21 5.22 0.38 5.72
C MET A 21 4.40 1.48 6.41
N GLU A 22 3.46 1.13 7.28
CA GLU A 22 2.64 2.12 8.00
C GLU A 22 3.49 3.08 8.82
N LYS A 23 4.42 2.54 9.62
CA LYS A 23 5.30 3.36 10.46
C LYS A 23 6.08 4.35 9.59
N MET A 24 6.58 3.86 8.46
CA MET A 24 7.34 4.64 7.49
C MET A 24 6.53 5.74 6.82
N CYS A 25 5.36 5.40 6.29
CA CYS A 25 4.45 6.37 5.72
C CYS A 25 4.08 7.44 6.74
N ARG A 26 3.89 7.06 8.01
CA ARG A 26 3.59 8.00 9.08
C ARG A 26 4.77 8.93 9.38
N GLU A 27 6.01 8.42 9.37
CA GLU A 27 7.22 9.23 9.58
C GLU A 27 7.44 10.23 8.43
N GLN A 28 7.18 9.81 7.19
CA GLN A 28 7.37 10.62 5.99
C GLN A 28 6.15 11.49 5.63
N GLY A 29 5.06 11.39 6.39
CA GLY A 29 3.82 12.11 6.15
C GLY A 29 3.07 11.67 4.88
N LEU A 30 3.30 10.44 4.42
CA LEU A 30 2.66 9.91 3.22
C LEU A 30 1.19 9.59 3.51
N PRO A 31 0.23 10.22 2.81
CA PRO A 31 -1.18 9.96 3.04
C PRO A 31 -1.52 8.53 2.63
N GLY A 32 -2.03 7.76 3.56
CA GLY A 32 -2.42 6.38 3.30
C GLY A 32 -2.85 5.70 4.58
N ARG A 33 -3.38 4.49 4.42
CA ARG A 33 -3.79 3.65 5.54
C ARG A 33 -3.70 2.19 5.18
N LEU A 34 -3.48 1.38 6.19
CA LEU A 34 -3.50 -0.06 6.08
C LEU A 34 -4.97 -0.52 6.02
N ILE A 35 -5.34 -1.20 4.95
CA ILE A 35 -6.67 -1.76 4.72
C ILE A 35 -6.58 -3.28 4.59
N PRO A 36 -7.65 -4.01 4.98
CA PRO A 36 -7.74 -5.43 4.64
C PRO A 36 -7.69 -5.62 3.12
N LEU A 37 -7.16 -6.75 2.69
CA LEU A 37 -6.96 -7.05 1.29
C LEU A 37 -8.26 -6.89 0.47
N PRO A 38 -8.28 -6.05 -0.56
CA PRO A 38 -9.44 -5.96 -1.44
C PRO A 38 -9.58 -7.28 -2.22
N ARG A 39 -10.82 -7.71 -2.50
CA ARG A 39 -11.09 -8.94 -3.29
C ARG A 39 -10.41 -8.98 -4.67
N ALA A 40 -10.05 -7.81 -5.21
CA ALA A 40 -9.34 -7.70 -6.48
C ALA A 40 -7.86 -8.12 -6.40
N VAL A 41 -7.34 -8.32 -5.19
CA VAL A 41 -5.92 -8.54 -4.93
C VAL A 41 -5.76 -9.74 -4.00
N SER A 42 -4.73 -10.56 -4.20
CA SER A 42 -4.40 -11.72 -3.36
C SER A 42 -2.97 -11.60 -2.85
N ALA A 43 -2.77 -11.76 -1.55
CA ALA A 43 -1.51 -11.54 -0.86
C ALA A 43 -1.45 -12.41 0.40
N GLY A 44 -0.23 -12.76 0.82
CA GLY A 44 0.00 -13.75 1.88
C GLY A 44 -0.49 -13.34 3.26
N CYS A 45 -0.52 -12.04 3.59
CA CYS A 45 -0.83 -11.58 4.95
C CYS A 45 -2.25 -11.03 5.15
N GLY A 46 -3.06 -10.92 4.10
CA GLY A 46 -4.42 -10.36 4.16
C GLY A 46 -4.49 -8.86 4.43
N LEU A 47 -3.35 -8.16 4.46
CA LEU A 47 -3.25 -6.73 4.67
C LEU A 47 -2.59 -6.03 3.50
N SER A 48 -3.02 -4.79 3.24
CA SER A 48 -2.49 -3.97 2.17
C SER A 48 -2.44 -2.50 2.54
N TRP A 49 -1.50 -1.76 1.97
CA TRP A 49 -1.39 -0.32 2.18
C TRP A 49 -2.13 0.42 1.06
N CYS A 50 -3.17 1.16 1.40
CA CYS A 50 -3.93 1.97 0.46
C CYS A 50 -3.51 3.44 0.53
N THR A 51 -3.10 3.98 -0.60
CA THR A 51 -2.74 5.38 -0.81
C THR A 51 -3.31 5.87 -2.14
N GLU A 52 -3.11 7.14 -2.46
CA GLU A 52 -3.47 7.69 -3.76
C GLU A 52 -2.48 7.24 -4.83
N VAL A 53 -2.96 7.11 -6.07
CA VAL A 53 -2.09 6.78 -7.22
C VAL A 53 -1.01 7.83 -7.48
N GLN A 54 -1.24 9.08 -7.06
CA GLN A 54 -0.26 10.17 -7.14
C GLN A 54 0.97 9.92 -6.26
N GLU A 55 0.80 9.21 -5.15
CA GLU A 55 1.89 8.89 -4.23
C GLU A 55 2.65 7.62 -4.63
N LYS A 56 2.40 7.04 -5.83
CA LYS A 56 3.08 5.85 -6.34
C LYS A 56 4.60 6.01 -6.33
N GLU A 57 5.11 7.05 -6.96
CA GLU A 57 6.55 7.31 -7.05
C GLU A 57 7.19 7.49 -5.67
N ARG A 58 6.49 8.19 -4.78
CA ARG A 58 6.92 8.40 -3.41
C ARG A 58 6.93 7.08 -2.62
N THR A 59 5.91 6.27 -2.80
CA THR A 59 5.77 4.94 -2.19
C THR A 59 6.91 4.02 -2.64
N GLU A 60 7.20 3.98 -3.94
CA GLU A 60 8.30 3.19 -4.51
C GLU A 60 9.66 3.66 -3.98
N LYS A 61 9.91 4.98 -3.93
CA LYS A 61 11.14 5.53 -3.33
C LYS A 61 11.29 5.13 -1.87
N MET A 62 10.24 5.26 -1.06
CA MET A 62 10.31 4.88 0.35
C MET A 62 10.55 3.39 0.55
N MET A 63 9.96 2.54 -0.30
CA MET A 63 10.21 1.11 -0.27
C MET A 63 11.66 0.78 -0.60
N GLN A 64 12.26 1.47 -1.57
CA GLN A 64 13.68 1.33 -1.90
C GLN A 64 14.58 1.83 -0.78
N GLU A 65 14.30 3.01 -0.19
CA GLU A 65 15.10 3.58 0.90
C GLU A 65 15.13 2.70 2.16
N ARG A 66 14.08 1.91 2.40
CA ARG A 66 13.95 1.04 3.58
C ARG A 66 14.04 -0.44 3.26
N GLU A 67 14.28 -0.79 2.01
CA GLU A 67 14.32 -2.18 1.53
C GLU A 67 13.07 -2.99 1.95
N ILE A 68 11.90 -2.35 1.95
CA ILE A 68 10.64 -3.02 2.33
C ILE A 68 10.23 -3.91 1.18
N LEU A 69 10.24 -5.21 1.44
CA LEU A 69 9.76 -6.23 0.50
C LEU A 69 8.22 -6.21 0.44
N TYR A 70 7.69 -5.85 -0.72
CA TYR A 70 6.27 -5.97 -1.06
C TYR A 70 6.07 -7.11 -2.05
N GLU A 71 4.84 -7.64 -2.14
CA GLU A 71 4.49 -8.65 -3.16
C GLU A 71 4.17 -8.00 -4.50
N GLY A 72 3.45 -6.88 -4.46
CA GLY A 72 3.08 -6.14 -5.65
C GLY A 72 2.34 -4.85 -5.31
N ILE A 73 2.40 -3.91 -6.24
CA ILE A 73 1.65 -2.66 -6.21
C ILE A 73 0.54 -2.78 -7.24
N TYR A 74 -0.70 -2.56 -6.79
CA TYR A 74 -1.90 -2.71 -7.61
C TYR A 74 -2.68 -1.41 -7.62
N GLU A 75 -3.21 -1.05 -8.77
CA GLU A 75 -4.10 0.10 -8.93
C GLU A 75 -5.53 -0.43 -8.97
N VAL A 76 -6.30 -0.15 -7.92
CA VAL A 76 -7.67 -0.66 -7.75
C VAL A 76 -8.66 0.49 -7.70
N LEU A 77 -9.81 0.29 -8.32
CA LEU A 77 -10.96 1.18 -8.22
C LEU A 77 -11.72 0.85 -6.94
N VAL A 78 -11.67 1.74 -5.96
CA VAL A 78 -12.34 1.58 -4.64
C VAL A 78 -13.60 2.43 -4.58
#